data_AF-A0A9E2IN31-F1
#
_entry.id   AF-A0A9E2IN31-F1
#
_cell.length_a   1.000
_cell.length_b   1.000
_cell.length_c   1.000
_cell.angle_alpha   90.00
_cell.angle_beta   90.00
_cell.angle_gamma   90.00
#
_symmetry.space_group_name_H-M   'P 1'
#
loop_
_entity.id
_entity.type
_entity.pdbx_description
1 polymer ?
#
loop_
_entity_poly.entity_id
_entity_poly.type
_entity_poly.pdbx_seq_one_letter_code
_entity_poly.pdbx_strand_id
1 'polypeptide(L)'
;MAALQALTGDDTDLGTAFGELSATAGAITVADARQEYQDLFIGVGRGELVPYGSYYLTGFLNEKPLARLRNDMAPLGIARSADTKEPEDHAGALMDMMAGLIDGSFGSSQPLAVQKDFFAKHVGSWTPHFFADLEKAKSARLFRPVGRIGVLFMEIEEAAFAM
;
A
#
# COMPACT_ATOMS: atom_id res chain seq x y z
N MET A 1 -14.35 1.30 11.38
CA MET A 1 -15.41 1.73 10.44
C MET A 1 -15.73 3.21 10.55
N ALA A 2 -16.02 3.75 11.75
CA ALA A 2 -16.38 5.18 11.90
C ALA A 2 -15.41 6.18 11.24
N ALA A 3 -14.09 5.95 11.36
CA ALA A 3 -13.10 6.82 10.70
C ALA A 3 -13.21 6.81 9.16
N LEU A 4 -13.46 5.64 8.55
CA LEU A 4 -13.63 5.54 7.09
C LEU A 4 -14.95 6.16 6.62
N GLN A 5 -16.02 6.04 7.41
CA GLN A 5 -17.33 6.63 7.12
C GLN A 5 -17.33 8.16 7.24
N ALA A 6 -16.35 8.73 7.93
CA ALA A 6 -16.18 10.17 8.06
C ALA A 6 -15.33 10.77 6.92
N LEU A 7 -14.78 9.94 6.03
CA LEU A 7 -14.03 10.42 4.88
C LEU A 7 -14.98 11.20 3.96
N THR A 8 -14.46 12.32 3.46
CA THR A 8 -15.11 13.19 2.48
C THR A 8 -14.18 13.35 1.29
N GLY A 9 -14.75 13.61 0.12
CA GLY A 9 -14.00 13.87 -1.11
C GLY A 9 -14.60 15.05 -1.86
N ASP A 10 -13.89 15.50 -2.88
CA ASP A 10 -14.32 16.52 -3.83
C ASP A 10 -14.64 15.91 -5.21
N ASP A 11 -14.87 16.76 -6.21
CA ASP A 11 -15.24 16.36 -7.57
C ASP A 11 -14.06 15.82 -8.40
N THR A 12 -12.88 15.66 -7.80
CA THR A 12 -11.74 15.00 -8.47
C THR A 12 -11.94 13.49 -8.50
N ASP A 13 -11.22 12.79 -9.38
CA ASP A 13 -11.23 11.32 -9.43
C ASP A 13 -10.83 10.71 -8.07
N LEU A 14 -9.84 11.32 -7.39
CA LEU A 14 -9.38 10.88 -6.09
C LEU A 14 -10.44 11.14 -5.00
N GLY A 15 -11.05 12.33 -5.01
CA GLY A 15 -12.15 12.69 -4.10
C GLY A 15 -13.34 11.75 -4.25
N THR A 16 -13.73 11.45 -5.48
CA THR A 16 -14.81 10.49 -5.78
C THR A 16 -14.49 9.10 -5.22
N ALA A 17 -13.26 8.62 -5.40
CA ALA A 17 -12.84 7.31 -4.87
C ALA A 17 -12.85 7.25 -3.32
N PHE A 18 -12.50 8.34 -2.64
CA PHE A 18 -12.68 8.44 -1.18
C PHE A 18 -14.16 8.45 -0.77
N GLY A 19 -15.02 9.11 -1.55
CA GLY A 19 -16.47 9.05 -1.38
C GLY A 19 -17.03 7.63 -1.49
N GLU A 20 -16.57 6.85 -2.47
CA GLU A 20 -16.92 5.44 -2.66
C GLU A 20 -16.45 4.57 -1.48
N LEU A 21 -15.23 4.79 -0.98
CA LEU A 21 -14.71 4.11 0.21
C LEU A 21 -15.58 4.39 1.43
N SER A 22 -15.92 5.66 1.66
CA SER A 22 -16.77 6.12 2.76
C SER A 22 -18.16 5.48 2.69
N ALA A 23 -18.81 5.51 1.52
CA ALA A 23 -20.12 4.90 1.29
C ALA A 23 -20.09 3.38 1.51
N THR A 24 -19.06 2.69 1.00
CA THR A 24 -18.90 1.25 1.16
C THR A 24 -18.68 0.89 2.63
N ALA A 25 -17.85 1.66 3.34
CA ALA A 25 -17.63 1.49 4.78
C ALA A 25 -18.92 1.70 5.60
N GLY A 26 -19.87 2.51 5.12
CA GLY A 26 -21.20 2.68 5.71
C GLY A 26 -22.15 1.51 5.48
N ALA A 27 -21.92 0.72 4.43
CA ALA A 27 -22.81 -0.35 3.98
C ALA A 27 -22.40 -1.76 4.45
N ILE A 28 -21.28 -1.90 5.15
CA ILE A 28 -20.75 -3.20 5.60
C ILE A 28 -20.41 -3.20 7.09
N THR A 29 -20.36 -4.40 7.67
CA THR A 29 -19.91 -4.59 9.05
C THR A 29 -18.40 -4.83 9.13
N VAL A 30 -17.83 -4.75 10.35
CA VAL A 30 -16.45 -5.16 10.62
C VAL A 30 -16.23 -6.65 10.29
N ALA A 31 -17.25 -7.49 10.49
CA ALA A 31 -17.17 -8.91 10.17
C ALA A 31 -17.05 -9.12 8.65
N ASP A 32 -17.83 -8.38 7.84
CA ASP A 32 -17.74 -8.41 6.39
C ASP A 32 -16.35 -7.96 5.91
N ALA A 33 -15.84 -6.85 6.45
CA ALA A 33 -14.51 -6.33 6.11
C ALA A 33 -13.39 -7.33 6.48
N ARG A 34 -13.54 -8.04 7.62
CA ARG A 34 -12.59 -9.09 8.01
C ARG A 34 -12.64 -10.29 7.06
N GLN A 35 -13.83 -10.71 6.65
CA GLN A 35 -13.98 -11.81 5.70
C GLN A 35 -13.38 -11.43 4.34
N GLU A 36 -13.67 -10.23 3.87
CA GLU A 36 -13.06 -9.69 2.65
C GLU A 36 -11.52 -9.66 2.74
N TYR A 37 -10.96 -9.18 3.85
CA TYR A 37 -9.52 -9.19 4.06
C TYR A 37 -8.93 -10.60 4.05
N GLN A 38 -9.64 -11.55 4.69
CA GLN A 38 -9.27 -12.96 4.67
C GLN A 38 -9.23 -13.47 3.23
N ASP A 39 -10.27 -13.25 2.43
CA ASP A 39 -10.36 -13.75 1.05
C ASP A 39 -9.31 -13.10 0.13
N LEU A 40 -9.06 -11.80 0.30
CA LEU A 40 -8.11 -11.04 -0.51
C LEU A 40 -6.65 -11.40 -0.22
N PHE A 41 -6.25 -11.46 1.05
CA PHE A 41 -4.83 -11.44 1.41
C PHE A 41 -4.32 -12.68 2.13
N ILE A 42 -5.22 -13.52 2.68
CA ILE A 42 -4.82 -14.67 3.51
C ILE A 42 -5.23 -15.98 2.81
N GLY A 43 -6.53 -16.15 2.55
CA GLY A 43 -7.16 -17.31 1.93
C GLY A 43 -6.97 -18.61 2.73
N VAL A 44 -7.36 -19.73 2.13
CA VAL A 44 -6.97 -21.07 2.57
C VAL A 44 -5.76 -21.48 1.74
N GLY A 45 -4.57 -21.25 2.28
CA GLY A 45 -3.29 -21.44 1.59
C GLY A 45 -2.76 -20.16 0.97
N ARG A 46 -3.58 -19.44 0.20
CA ARG A 46 -3.21 -18.14 -0.39
C ARG A 46 -4.45 -17.30 -0.68
N GLY A 47 -4.38 -15.99 -0.38
CA GLY A 47 -5.40 -15.02 -0.78
C GLY A 47 -5.45 -14.80 -2.29
N GLU A 48 -6.50 -14.12 -2.74
CA GLU A 48 -6.63 -13.69 -4.14
C GLU A 48 -5.41 -12.88 -4.61
N LEU A 49 -4.82 -12.08 -3.71
CA LEU A 49 -3.65 -11.26 -3.93
C LEU A 49 -2.55 -11.55 -2.89
N VAL A 50 -1.30 -11.32 -3.28
CA VAL A 50 -0.12 -11.45 -2.41
C VAL A 50 0.61 -10.12 -2.40
N PRO A 51 0.32 -9.23 -1.42
CA PRO A 51 0.68 -7.80 -1.46
C PRO A 51 2.15 -7.55 -1.10
N TYR A 52 3.08 -8.25 -1.75
CA TYR A 52 4.51 -8.20 -1.47
C TYR A 52 5.33 -7.88 -2.73
N GLY A 53 6.28 -6.96 -2.62
CA GLY A 53 7.12 -6.54 -3.74
C GLY A 53 7.94 -7.69 -4.33
N SER A 54 8.50 -8.57 -3.49
CA SER A 54 9.17 -9.79 -3.95
C SER A 54 8.25 -10.65 -4.82
N TYR A 55 7.01 -10.86 -4.38
CA TYR A 55 6.05 -11.65 -5.12
C TYR A 55 5.68 -11.00 -6.47
N TYR A 56 5.35 -9.70 -6.49
CA TYR A 56 4.99 -9.01 -7.74
C TYR A 56 6.15 -8.91 -8.73
N LEU A 57 7.40 -8.81 -8.25
CA LEU A 57 8.57 -8.65 -9.10
C LEU A 57 9.18 -9.98 -9.57
N THR A 58 9.01 -11.08 -8.81
CA THR A 58 9.68 -12.36 -9.12
C THR A 58 8.75 -13.57 -9.14
N GLY A 59 7.52 -13.45 -8.64
CA GLY A 59 6.60 -14.57 -8.42
C GLY A 59 6.84 -15.36 -7.12
N PHE A 60 7.84 -14.98 -6.32
CA PHE A 60 8.21 -15.68 -5.08
C PHE A 60 8.44 -14.71 -3.92
N LEU A 61 7.98 -15.09 -2.72
CA LEU A 61 8.20 -14.34 -1.50
C LEU A 61 9.64 -14.43 -1.02
N ASN A 62 10.10 -13.41 -0.29
CA ASN A 62 11.41 -13.37 0.37
C ASN A 62 12.61 -13.46 -0.58
N GLU A 63 12.43 -12.96 -1.80
CA GLU A 63 13.45 -12.97 -2.84
C GLU A 63 14.37 -11.74 -2.81
N LYS A 64 15.28 -11.68 -3.80
CA LYS A 64 16.22 -10.55 -3.98
C LYS A 64 15.64 -9.14 -3.81
N PRO A 65 14.39 -8.81 -4.23
CA PRO A 65 13.82 -7.49 -3.96
C PRO A 65 13.75 -7.14 -2.47
N LEU A 66 13.34 -8.08 -1.61
CA LEU A 66 13.29 -7.86 -0.16
C LEU A 66 14.70 -7.66 0.44
N ALA A 67 15.69 -8.40 -0.05
CA ALA A 67 17.08 -8.20 0.39
C ALA A 67 17.60 -6.79 0.03
N ARG A 68 17.25 -6.29 -1.17
CA ARG A 68 17.59 -4.92 -1.57
C ARG A 68 16.88 -3.88 -0.70
N LEU A 69 15.60 -4.07 -0.42
CA LEU A 69 14.85 -3.21 0.49
C LEU A 69 15.53 -3.11 1.85
N ARG A 70 15.91 -4.25 2.46
CA ARG A 70 16.61 -4.26 3.75
C ARG A 70 17.95 -3.51 3.71
N ASN A 71 18.70 -3.62 2.62
CA ASN A 71 19.96 -2.89 2.47
C ASN A 71 19.73 -1.38 2.40
N ASP A 72 18.65 -0.94 1.74
CA ASP A 72 18.31 0.49 1.60
C ASP A 72 17.63 1.05 2.87
N MET A 73 16.95 0.22 3.66
CA MET A 73 16.39 0.59 4.97
C MET A 73 17.46 0.92 6.02
N ALA A 74 18.55 0.15 6.05
CA ALA A 74 19.59 0.27 7.06
C ALA A 74 20.20 1.69 7.18
N PRO A 75 20.64 2.37 6.10
CA PRO A 75 21.15 3.74 6.19
C PRO A 75 20.08 4.77 6.55
N LEU A 76 18.79 4.45 6.40
CA LEU A 76 17.65 5.31 6.73
C LEU A 76 17.21 5.15 8.19
N GLY A 77 17.86 4.28 8.97
CA GLY A 77 17.49 3.99 10.36
C GLY A 77 16.18 3.21 10.50
N ILE A 78 15.68 2.62 9.41
CA ILE A 78 14.44 1.85 9.41
C ILE A 78 14.75 0.41 9.79
N ALA A 79 14.02 -0.12 10.77
CA ALA A 79 14.11 -1.51 11.19
C ALA A 79 12.71 -2.11 11.34
N ARG A 80 12.61 -3.43 11.10
CA ARG A 80 11.36 -4.15 11.32
C ARG A 80 11.06 -4.23 12.82
N SER A 81 9.80 -3.99 13.19
CA SER A 81 9.34 -4.26 14.56
C SER A 81 9.44 -5.74 14.90
N ALA A 82 9.74 -6.04 16.16
CA ALA A 82 9.82 -7.42 16.68
C ALA A 82 8.44 -8.11 16.66
N ASP A 83 7.35 -7.35 16.75
CA ASP A 83 5.99 -7.87 16.81
C ASP A 83 5.39 -8.15 15.42
N THR A 84 6.00 -7.62 14.35
CA THR A 84 5.56 -7.82 12.97
C THR A 84 6.19 -9.08 12.40
N LYS A 85 5.35 -9.97 11.85
CA LYS A 85 5.80 -11.24 11.23
C LYS A 85 5.94 -11.12 9.72
N GLU A 86 5.16 -10.23 9.13
CA GLU A 86 5.14 -9.90 7.72
C GLU A 86 6.49 -9.32 7.29
N PRO A 87 7.01 -9.77 6.12
CA PRO A 87 8.12 -9.11 5.46
C PRO A 87 7.90 -7.62 5.20
N GLU A 88 9.02 -6.89 5.16
CA GLU A 88 9.09 -5.44 5.02
C GLU A 88 8.64 -4.93 3.65
N ASP A 89 8.63 -5.80 2.64
CA ASP A 89 8.18 -5.49 1.27
C ASP A 89 6.65 -5.64 1.09
N HIS A 90 5.90 -5.76 2.19
CA HIS A 90 4.44 -5.65 2.18
C HIS A 90 3.99 -4.26 1.73
N ALA A 91 2.98 -4.16 0.86
CA ALA A 91 2.50 -2.88 0.30
C ALA A 91 2.20 -1.84 1.40
N GLY A 92 1.48 -2.23 2.45
CA GLY A 92 1.18 -1.34 3.58
C GLY A 92 2.43 -0.90 4.35
N ALA A 93 3.41 -1.80 4.54
CA ALA A 93 4.64 -1.47 5.24
C ALA A 93 5.47 -0.45 4.44
N LEU A 94 5.47 -0.55 3.11
CA LEU A 94 6.14 0.43 2.26
C LEU A 94 5.44 1.80 2.27
N MET A 95 4.10 1.85 2.35
CA MET A 95 3.37 3.11 2.52
C MET A 95 3.73 3.77 3.86
N ASP A 96 3.78 2.99 4.95
CA ASP A 96 4.20 3.47 6.27
C ASP A 96 5.65 3.97 6.25
N MET A 97 6.55 3.28 5.53
CA MET A 97 7.92 3.73 5.35
C MET A 97 7.99 5.04 4.59
N MET A 98 7.24 5.21 3.50
CA MET A 98 7.18 6.48 2.77
C MET A 98 6.66 7.61 3.67
N ALA A 99 5.60 7.37 4.43
CA ALA A 99 5.07 8.35 5.39
C ALA A 99 6.14 8.76 6.42
N GLY A 100 6.84 7.79 7.01
CA GLY A 100 7.89 8.05 7.99
C GLY A 100 9.13 8.76 7.42
N LEU A 101 9.47 8.51 6.15
CA LEU A 101 10.53 9.23 5.43
C LEU A 101 10.14 10.69 5.17
N ILE A 102 8.85 10.97 4.97
CA ILE A 102 8.30 12.30 4.72
C ILE A 102 8.17 13.09 6.03
N ASP A 103 7.51 12.54 7.04
CA ASP A 103 7.19 13.23 8.30
C ASP A 103 8.33 13.20 9.33
N GLY A 104 9.32 12.32 9.11
CA GLY A 104 10.48 12.16 9.97
C GLY A 104 10.30 11.24 11.17
N SER A 105 9.29 10.38 11.17
CA SER A 105 9.04 9.38 12.22
C SER A 105 10.21 8.42 12.45
N PHE A 106 11.13 8.28 11.49
CA PHE A 106 12.39 7.52 11.64
C PHE A 106 13.58 8.35 12.14
N GLY A 107 13.33 9.53 12.72
CA GLY A 107 14.31 10.39 13.37
C GLY A 107 14.52 11.74 12.68
N SER A 108 14.32 11.81 11.36
CA SER A 108 14.28 13.07 10.61
C SER A 108 13.61 12.89 9.25
N SER A 109 12.95 13.94 8.76
CA SER A 109 12.43 13.98 7.39
C SER A 109 13.59 13.86 6.41
N GLN A 110 13.48 12.94 5.47
CA GLN A 110 14.53 12.68 4.50
C GLN A 110 14.50 13.68 3.35
N PRO A 111 15.64 14.01 2.73
CA PRO A 111 15.67 14.86 1.54
C PRO A 111 14.80 14.28 0.41
N LEU A 112 14.18 15.15 -0.38
CA LEU A 112 13.29 14.74 -1.48
C LEU A 112 13.96 13.75 -2.45
N ALA A 113 15.26 13.90 -2.70
CA ALA A 113 16.02 12.97 -3.54
C ALA A 113 16.06 11.53 -2.97
N VAL A 114 16.14 11.39 -1.64
CA VAL A 114 16.11 10.08 -0.96
C VAL A 114 14.70 9.50 -1.01
N GLN A 115 13.68 10.32 -0.77
CA GLN A 115 12.28 9.89 -0.88
C GLN A 115 11.96 9.40 -2.31
N LYS A 116 12.40 10.15 -3.33
CA LYS A 116 12.25 9.79 -4.75
C LYS A 116 12.94 8.47 -5.10
N ASP A 117 14.18 8.29 -4.64
CA ASP A 117 14.94 7.07 -4.91
C ASP A 117 14.31 5.84 -4.23
N PHE A 118 13.87 5.98 -2.97
CA PHE A 118 13.17 4.92 -2.27
C PHE A 118 11.84 4.57 -2.95
N PHE A 119 11.04 5.58 -3.29
CA PHE A 119 9.78 5.41 -4.01
C PHE A 119 10.00 4.65 -5.32
N ALA A 120 10.90 5.12 -6.18
CA ALA A 120 11.14 4.53 -7.49
C ALA A 120 11.61 3.06 -7.39
N LYS A 121 12.47 2.75 -6.42
CA LYS A 121 13.03 1.39 -6.25
C LYS A 121 12.07 0.39 -5.63
N HIS A 122 11.32 0.82 -4.61
CA HIS A 122 10.60 -0.10 -3.72
C HIS A 122 9.09 0.02 -3.81
N VAL A 123 8.56 1.16 -4.25
CA VAL A 123 7.12 1.43 -4.29
C VAL A 123 6.61 1.46 -5.73
N GLY A 124 7.04 2.44 -6.52
CA GLY A 124 6.56 2.67 -7.88
C GLY A 124 6.90 1.52 -8.85
N SER A 125 7.90 0.70 -8.53
CA SER A 125 8.30 -0.41 -9.39
C SER A 125 7.27 -1.55 -9.49
N TRP A 126 6.29 -1.62 -8.57
CA TRP A 126 5.35 -2.74 -8.53
C TRP A 126 3.97 -2.41 -7.97
N THR A 127 3.86 -1.47 -7.02
CA THR A 127 2.57 -1.17 -6.36
C THR A 127 1.46 -0.67 -7.29
N PRO A 128 1.72 0.02 -8.43
CA PRO A 128 0.66 0.34 -9.39
C PRO A 128 -0.07 -0.91 -9.92
N HIS A 129 0.68 -2.00 -10.16
CA HIS A 129 0.10 -3.27 -10.60
C HIS A 129 -0.73 -3.91 -9.48
N PHE A 130 -0.22 -3.89 -8.25
CA PHE A 130 -0.95 -4.38 -7.09
C PHE A 130 -2.28 -3.65 -6.87
N PHE A 131 -2.29 -2.32 -6.95
CA PHE A 131 -3.51 -1.55 -6.77
C PHE A 131 -4.51 -1.77 -7.90
N ALA A 132 -4.03 -1.90 -9.15
CA ALA A 132 -4.89 -2.24 -10.29
C ALA A 132 -5.52 -3.65 -10.15
N ASP A 133 -4.78 -4.62 -9.61
CA ASP A 133 -5.30 -5.95 -9.30
C ASP A 133 -6.29 -5.91 -8.12
N LEU A 134 -6.01 -5.10 -7.10
CA LEU A 134 -6.91 -4.91 -5.95
C LEU A 134 -8.25 -4.29 -6.34
N GLU A 135 -8.23 -3.31 -7.24
CA GLU A 135 -9.44 -2.68 -7.78
C GLU A 135 -10.31 -3.71 -8.54
N LYS A 136 -9.68 -4.67 -9.22
CA LYS A 136 -10.34 -5.68 -10.05
C LYS A 136 -10.64 -7.00 -9.33
N ALA A 137 -10.18 -7.16 -8.09
CA ALA A 137 -10.35 -8.39 -7.35
C ALA A 137 -11.84 -8.73 -7.15
N LYS A 138 -12.17 -10.00 -7.31
CA LYS A 138 -13.54 -10.53 -7.27
C LYS A 138 -14.13 -10.38 -5.88
N SER A 139 -13.31 -10.63 -4.85
CA SER A 139 -13.73 -10.56 -3.46
C SER A 139 -13.79 -9.13 -2.93
N ALA A 140 -13.21 -8.17 -3.65
CA ALA A 140 -13.10 -6.79 -3.20
C ALA A 140 -14.46 -6.07 -3.19
N ARG A 141 -14.78 -5.49 -2.05
CA ARG A 141 -15.90 -4.58 -1.79
C ARG A 141 -15.35 -3.30 -1.15
N LEU A 142 -14.90 -3.37 0.10
CA LEU A 142 -14.26 -2.26 0.81
C LEU A 142 -12.91 -1.91 0.21
N PHE A 143 -12.14 -2.91 -0.24
CA PHE A 143 -10.81 -2.70 -0.78
C PHE A 143 -10.80 -2.34 -2.26
N ARG A 144 -11.92 -2.45 -2.97
CA ARG A 144 -12.01 -1.99 -4.36
C ARG A 144 -11.70 -0.49 -4.50
N PRO A 145 -12.38 0.42 -3.76
CA PRO A 145 -12.03 1.82 -3.80
C PRO A 145 -10.63 2.11 -3.21
N VAL A 146 -10.11 1.27 -2.30
CA VAL A 146 -8.70 1.36 -1.87
C VAL A 146 -7.74 1.08 -3.04
N GLY A 147 -8.05 0.10 -3.88
CA GLY A 147 -7.35 -0.16 -5.14
C GLY A 147 -7.38 1.06 -6.06
N ARG A 148 -8.57 1.63 -6.29
CA ARG A 148 -8.73 2.83 -7.12
C ARG A 148 -7.94 4.03 -6.60
N ILE A 149 -8.02 4.30 -5.29
CA ILE A 149 -7.23 5.35 -4.62
C ILE A 149 -5.74 5.09 -4.83
N GLY A 150 -5.29 3.86 -4.64
CA GLY A 150 -3.88 3.49 -4.82
C GLY A 150 -3.38 3.70 -6.25
N VAL A 151 -4.18 3.35 -7.27
CA VAL A 151 -3.83 3.63 -8.68
C VAL A 151 -3.64 5.13 -8.90
N LEU A 152 -4.65 5.93 -8.52
CA LEU A 152 -4.61 7.39 -8.71
C LEU A 152 -3.47 8.04 -7.92
N PHE A 153 -3.25 7.58 -6.69
CA PHE A 153 -2.18 8.08 -5.84
C PHE A 153 -0.80 7.80 -6.45
N MET A 154 -0.56 6.58 -6.95
CA MET A 154 0.71 6.25 -7.60
C MET A 154 0.95 7.09 -8.87
N GLU A 155 -0.08 7.35 -9.68
CA GLU A 155 0.02 8.21 -10.87
C GLU A 155 0.41 9.65 -10.50
N ILE A 156 -0.19 10.20 -9.44
CA ILE A 156 0.10 11.55 -8.93
C ILE A 156 1.55 11.62 -8.43
N GLU A 157 1.98 10.65 -7.61
CA GLU A 157 3.33 10.61 -7.05
C GLU A 157 4.40 10.46 -8.16
N GLU A 158 4.17 9.59 -9.14
CA GLU A 158 5.09 9.41 -10.26
C GLU A 158 5.24 10.70 -11.08
N ALA A 159 4.13 11.39 -11.36
CA ALA A 159 4.16 12.68 -12.03
C ALA A 159 4.87 13.76 -11.20
N ALA A 160 4.63 13.80 -9.88
CA ALA A 160 5.26 14.77 -8.99
C ALA A 160 6.78 14.57 -8.90
N PHE A 161 7.25 13.33 -8.82
CA PHE A 161 8.68 13.04 -8.81
C PHE A 161 9.37 13.23 -10.17
N ALA A 162 8.63 13.29 -11.28
CA ALA A 162 9.19 13.53 -12.61
C ALA A 162 9.46 15.01 -12.95
N MET A 163 8.88 15.94 -12.20
CA MET A 163 9.10 17.40 -12.32
C MET A 163 10.43 17.83 -11.69
#